data_AF-A0A2S4PSX8-F1
#
_entry.id   AF-A0A2S4PSX8-F1
#
_cell.length_a   1.000
_cell.length_b   1.000
_cell.length_c   1.000
_cell.angle_alpha   90.00
_cell.angle_beta   90.00
_cell.angle_gamma   90.00
#
_symmetry.space_group_name_H-M   'P 1'
#
loop_
_entity.id
_entity.type
_entity.pdbx_description
1 polymer ?
#
loop_
_entity_poly.entity_id
_entity_poly.type
_entity_poly.pdbx_seq_one_letter_code
_entity_poly.pdbx_strand_id
1 'polypeptide(L)'
;MKNGHYIKCIRVDESAPESQNIDPNDYGYECGHDLFSHDIVQMSTALARTNKVGNKLFLNSYHGSLYLPELNYMIYPLSREKNQHYAGK
;
A
#
# COMPACT_ATOMS: atom_id res chain seq x y z
N MET A 1 -13.35 11.57 11.49
CA MET A 1 -12.79 11.63 10.13
C MET A 1 -13.45 10.52 9.32
N LYS A 2 -14.11 10.85 8.20
CA LYS A 2 -14.77 9.84 7.35
C LYS A 2 -13.75 9.35 6.33
N ASN A 3 -13.38 8.09 6.45
CA ASN A 3 -12.36 7.42 5.65
C ASN A 3 -12.78 7.09 4.20
N GLY A 4 -13.66 7.90 3.61
CA GLY A 4 -14.06 7.80 2.20
C GLY A 4 -12.97 8.22 1.20
N HIS A 5 -11.74 8.50 1.68
CA HIS A 5 -10.61 8.97 0.90
C HIS A 5 -9.57 7.87 0.63
N TYR A 6 -9.78 6.63 1.13
CA TYR A 6 -8.86 5.55 0.80
C TYR A 6 -9.16 5.01 -0.59
N ILE A 7 -8.18 5.15 -1.48
CA ILE A 7 -8.23 4.63 -2.83
C ILE A 7 -8.10 3.11 -2.74
N LYS A 8 -9.07 2.38 -3.30
CA LYS A 8 -8.93 0.94 -3.51
C LYS A 8 -7.93 0.75 -4.65
N CYS A 9 -6.82 0.07 -4.37
CA CYS A 9 -5.87 -0.29 -5.40
C CYS A 9 -6.34 -1.53 -6.14
N ILE A 10 -6.25 -1.53 -7.47
CA ILE A 10 -6.65 -2.64 -8.33
C ILE A 10 -5.40 -3.38 -8.74
N ARG A 11 -5.38 -4.71 -8.60
CA ARG A 11 -4.27 -5.54 -9.09
C ARG A 11 -4.29 -5.49 -10.61
N VAL A 12 -3.19 -5.04 -11.19
CA VAL A 12 -2.96 -5.05 -12.63
C VAL A 12 -2.10 -6.27 -12.91
N ASP A 13 -2.78 -7.36 -13.27
CA ASP A 13 -2.16 -8.50 -13.94
C ASP A 13 -2.10 -8.17 -15.44
N GLU A 14 -1.10 -8.69 -16.15
CA GLU A 14 -0.61 -8.44 -17.53
C GLU A 14 -1.64 -8.28 -18.68
N SER A 15 -2.94 -8.26 -18.39
CA SER A 15 -4.04 -7.85 -19.27
C SER A 15 -4.09 -6.35 -19.62
N ALA A 16 -3.05 -5.58 -19.30
CA ALA A 16 -2.82 -4.27 -19.93
C ALA A 16 -2.36 -4.50 -21.37
N PRO A 17 -2.86 -3.74 -22.37
CA PRO A 17 -2.53 -3.98 -23.76
C PRO A 17 -1.01 -3.84 -24.00
N GLU A 18 -0.41 -4.97 -24.39
CA GLU A 18 0.93 -5.20 -24.92
C GLU A 18 1.86 -3.97 -25.00
N SER A 19 2.74 -3.78 -24.02
CA SER A 19 4.11 -3.37 -24.35
C SER A 19 5.10 -3.64 -23.22
N GLN A 20 6.19 -4.33 -23.60
CA GLN A 20 7.51 -4.41 -22.95
C GLN A 20 7.69 -5.44 -21.83
N ASN A 21 8.05 -6.68 -22.22
CA ASN A 21 8.84 -7.67 -21.45
C ASN A 21 8.72 -7.58 -19.92
N ILE A 22 7.49 -7.73 -19.42
CA ILE A 22 7.25 -7.90 -18.00
C ILE A 22 7.40 -9.40 -17.72
N ASP A 23 8.19 -9.74 -16.70
CA ASP A 23 8.34 -11.12 -16.24
C ASP A 23 6.92 -11.66 -15.91
N PRO A 24 6.51 -12.88 -16.32
CA PRO A 24 5.17 -13.45 -16.08
C PRO A 24 4.64 -13.38 -14.64
N ASN A 25 5.50 -13.02 -13.68
CA ASN A 25 5.22 -12.93 -12.26
C ASN A 25 5.28 -11.48 -11.71
N ASP A 26 5.49 -10.48 -12.56
CA ASP A 26 5.55 -9.07 -12.19
C ASP A 26 4.18 -8.42 -12.37
N TYR A 27 3.45 -8.31 -11.25
CA TYR A 27 2.15 -7.65 -11.17
C TYR A 27 2.22 -6.43 -10.26
N GLY A 28 1.40 -5.44 -10.62
CA GLY A 28 1.32 -4.17 -9.91
C GLY A 28 -0.04 -3.93 -9.27
N TYR A 29 -0.13 -2.82 -8.54
CA TYR A 29 -1.34 -2.29 -7.92
C TYR A 29 -1.53 -0.85 -8.38
N GLU A 30 -2.60 -0.62 -9.13
CA GLU A 30 -3.01 0.72 -9.55
C GLU A 30 -3.87 1.36 -8.47
N CYS A 31 -3.37 2.44 -7.87
CA CYS A 31 -4.03 3.24 -6.86
C CYS A 31 -4.30 4.64 -7.44
N GLY A 32 -5.42 4.82 -8.13
CA GLY A 32 -5.77 6.11 -8.74
C GLY A 32 -4.93 6.37 -9.98
N HIS A 33 -3.91 7.22 -9.89
CA HIS A 33 -2.96 7.48 -10.99
C HIS A 33 -1.57 6.86 -10.75
N ASP A 34 -1.38 6.23 -9.59
CA ASP A 34 -0.12 5.62 -9.20
C ASP A 34 -0.13 4.11 -9.44
N LEU A 35 0.92 3.60 -10.07
CA LEU A 35 1.22 2.16 -10.12
C LEU A 35 2.31 1.81 -9.10
N PHE A 36 2.03 0.85 -8.23
CA PHE A 36 2.96 0.28 -7.26
C PHE A 36 3.30 -1.17 -7.61
N SER A 37 4.57 -1.54 -7.61
CA SER A 37 4.96 -2.95 -7.79
C SER A 37 4.60 -3.79 -6.56
N HIS A 38 4.51 -5.11 -6.74
CA HIS A 38 4.32 -6.04 -5.63
C HIS A 38 5.39 -5.88 -4.53
N ASP A 39 6.64 -5.65 -4.93
CA ASP A 39 7.77 -5.45 -4.00
C ASP A 39 7.57 -4.25 -3.07
N ILE A 40 6.99 -3.14 -3.56
CA ILE A 40 6.68 -1.98 -2.72
C ILE A 40 5.64 -2.34 -1.67
N VAL A 41 4.59 -3.08 -2.07
CA VAL A 41 3.54 -3.53 -1.14
C VAL A 41 4.12 -4.47 -0.08
N GLN A 42 5.00 -5.40 -0.47
CA GLN A 42 5.68 -6.28 0.47
C GLN A 42 6.59 -5.50 1.44
N MET A 43 7.38 -4.55 0.93
CA MET A 43 8.24 -3.71 1.75
C MET A 43 7.43 -2.89 2.76
N SER A 44 6.36 -2.22 2.32
CA SER A 44 5.47 -1.45 3.21
C SER A 44 4.83 -2.34 4.28
N THR A 45 4.41 -3.55 3.91
CA THR A 45 3.86 -4.53 4.86
C THR A 45 4.90 -4.96 5.90
N ALA A 46 6.14 -5.18 5.48
CA ALA A 46 7.24 -5.49 6.39
C ALA A 46 7.51 -4.32 7.34
N LEU A 47 7.53 -3.08 6.84
CA LEU A 47 7.72 -1.87 7.66
C LEU A 47 6.60 -1.70 8.69
N ALA A 48 5.34 -1.88 8.29
CA ALA A 48 4.17 -1.79 9.16
C ALA A 48 4.22 -2.76 10.35
N ARG A 49 4.86 -3.93 10.17
CA ARG A 49 5.03 -4.95 11.23
C ARG A 49 6.20 -4.65 12.18
N THR A 50 7.08 -3.70 11.84
CA THR A 50 8.22 -3.36 12.72
C THR A 50 7.81 -2.42 13.85
N ASN A 51 8.38 -2.61 15.04
CA ASN A 51 8.12 -1.78 16.23
C ASN A 51 8.87 -0.42 16.24
N LYS A 52 9.33 0.07 15.09
CA LYS A 52 10.03 1.36 15.02
C LYS A 52 9.07 2.50 15.34
N VAL A 53 9.50 3.44 16.19
CA VAL A 53 8.68 4.58 16.63
C VAL A 53 8.08 5.35 15.45
N GLY A 54 8.89 5.61 14.41
CA GLY A 54 8.42 6.27 13.19
C GLY A 54 7.29 5.51 12.49
N ASN A 55 7.38 4.17 12.41
CA ASN A 55 6.38 3.36 11.71
C ASN A 55 5.06 3.25 12.49
N LYS A 56 5.11 3.28 13.83
CA LYS A 56 3.89 3.31 14.66
C LYS A 56 3.06 4.57 14.45
N LEU A 57 3.69 5.70 14.06
CA LEU A 57 2.97 6.94 13.77
C LEU A 57 2.07 6.83 12.52
N PHE A 58 2.42 5.95 11.59
CA PHE A 58 1.67 5.76 10.34
C PHE A 58 0.67 4.61 10.39
N LEU A 59 0.77 3.74 11.40
CA LEU A 59 -0.14 2.62 11.58
C LEU A 59 -1.44 3.10 12.22
N ASN A 60 -2.50 3.19 11.42
CA ASN A 60 -3.82 3.66 11.89
C ASN A 60 -4.84 2.54 11.79
N SER A 61 -5.88 2.56 12.62
CA SER A 61 -7.00 1.64 12.47
C SER A 61 -7.74 1.91 11.16
N TYR A 62 -8.05 0.85 10.42
CA TYR A 62 -8.93 0.92 9.27
C TYR A 62 -10.35 1.19 9.76
N HIS A 63 -10.92 2.30 9.33
CA HIS A 63 -12.36 2.48 9.35
C HIS A 63 -12.80 2.69 7.91
N GLY A 64 -13.78 1.95 7.41
CA GLY A 64 -14.21 2.08 6.02
C GLY A 64 -15.18 0.98 5.64
N SER A 65 -15.72 1.04 4.43
CA SER A 65 -16.76 0.12 3.96
C SER A 65 -16.24 -1.15 3.29
N LEU A 66 -14.92 -1.27 3.05
CA LEU A 66 -14.36 -2.44 2.36
C LEU A 66 -14.27 -3.66 3.27
N TYR A 67 -14.07 -3.45 4.57
CA TYR A 67 -13.90 -4.49 5.56
C TYR A 67 -14.74 -4.20 6.79
N LEU A 68 -15.17 -5.28 7.45
CA LEU A 68 -15.94 -5.22 8.68
C LEU A 68 -15.09 -4.63 9.83
N PRO A 69 -15.65 -3.73 10.66
CA PRO A 69 -14.94 -3.13 11.80
C PRO A 69 -14.39 -4.16 12.79
N GLU A 70 -15.06 -5.30 12.95
CA GLU A 70 -14.71 -6.36 13.91
C GLU A 70 -13.38 -7.06 13.58
N LEU A 71 -12.89 -6.92 12.34
CA LEU A 71 -11.62 -7.50 11.90
C LEU A 71 -10.39 -6.74 12.42
N ASN A 72 -10.58 -5.56 13.01
CA ASN A 72 -9.50 -4.73 13.58
C ASN A 72 -8.32 -4.52 12.62
N TYR A 73 -8.60 -4.36 11.33
CA TYR A 73 -7.55 -4.11 10.35
C TYR A 73 -6.86 -2.78 10.61
N MET A 74 -5.57 -2.75 10.28
CA MET A 74 -4.75 -1.54 10.32
C MET A 74 -4.42 -1.14 8.88
N ILE A 75 -4.27 0.16 8.66
CA ILE A 75 -3.77 0.74 7.42
C ILE A 75 -2.37 1.28 7.61
N TYR A 76 -1.60 1.24 6.53
CA TYR A 76 -0.25 1.78 6.46
C TYR A 76 -0.03 2.41 5.07
N PRO A 77 0.58 3.59 4.97
CA PRO A 77 0.82 4.25 3.70
C PRO A 77 1.79 3.46 2.80
N LEU A 78 1.51 3.46 1.50
CA LEU A 78 2.47 3.01 0.49
C LEU A 78 3.42 4.16 0.16
N SER A 79 4.71 3.86 0.04
CA SER A 79 5.75 4.82 -0.34
C SER A 79 6.74 4.13 -1.27
N ARG A 80 7.11 4.82 -2.36
CA ARG A 80 8.16 4.35 -3.28
C ARG A 80 9.54 4.40 -2.60
N GLU A 81 9.71 5.23 -1.59
CA GLU A 81 10.94 5.36 -0.82
C GLU A 81 10.82 4.71 0.56
N LYS A 82 11.79 3.85 0.90
CA LYS A 82 11.89 3.18 2.22
C LYS A 82 11.98 4.14 3.41
N ASN A 83 12.35 5.41 3.16
CA ASN A 83 12.71 6.37 4.21
C ASN A 83 11.81 7.62 4.30
N GLN A 84 10.76 7.76 3.49
CA GLN A 84 9.84 8.92 3.60
C GLN A 84 8.95 8.89 4.85
N HIS A 85 8.94 7.77 5.58
CA HIS A 85 8.28 7.63 6.90
C HIS A 85 9.19 7.99 8.08
N TYR A 86 10.43 8.44 7.83
CA TYR A 86 11.18 9.14 8.86
C TYR A 86 10.89 10.62 8.65
N ALA A 87 10.12 11.22 9.57
CA ALA A 87 10.05 12.67 9.65
C ALA A 87 11.49 13.21 9.58
N GLY A 88 11.71 14.13 8.65
CA GLY A 88 13.00 14.80 8.49
C GLY A 88 13.49 15.32 9.85
N LYS A 89 14.82 15.26 10.02
CA LYS A 89 15.52 15.99 11.09
C LYS A 89 15.13 17.46 11.09
#